data_AF-A0A101X4W5-F1
#
_entry.id   AF-A0A101X4W5-F1
#
_cell.length_a   1.000
_cell.length_b   1.000
_cell.length_c   1.000
_cell.angle_alpha   90.00
_cell.angle_beta   90.00
_cell.angle_gamma   90.00
#
_symmetry.space_group_name_H-M   'P 1'
#
loop_
_entity.id
_entity.type
_entity.pdbx_description
1 polymer ?
#
loop_
_entity_poly.entity_id
_entity_poly.type
_entity_poly.pdbx_seq_one_letter_code
_entity_poly.pdbx_strand_id
1 'polypeptide(L)' 'MAQFIALGGVSLKMDYNESVGLVDDNGACKSTFIKILAGYLRPDKGIIYFNDKKVNFKSPMDAREVGWRLSTKI' A
#
# COMPACT_ATOMS: atom_id res chain seq x y z
N MET A 1 -2.49 27.62 -3.01
CA MET A 1 -1.94 26.91 -1.83
C MET A 1 -1.27 25.64 -2.34
N ALA A 2 -0.04 25.35 -1.91
CA ALA A 2 0.64 24.11 -2.29
C ALA A 2 0.06 22.94 -1.47
N GLN A 3 -0.36 21.87 -2.14
CA GLN A 3 -0.80 20.65 -1.47
C GLN A 3 0.43 19.80 -1.17
N PHE A 4 0.63 19.43 0.09
CA PHE A 4 1.72 18.54 0.49
C PHE A 4 1.43 17.11 -0.04
N ILE A 5 2.38 16.53 -0.78
CA ILE A 5 2.28 15.19 -1.34
C ILE A 5 3.24 14.28 -0.59
N ALA A 6 2.72 13.37 0.23
CA ALA A 6 3.53 12.35 0.90
C ALA A 6 3.91 11.21 -0.07
N LEU A 7 2.97 10.76 -0.90
CA LEU A 7 3.19 9.70 -1.89
C LEU A 7 2.50 10.10 -3.20
N GLY A 8 3.26 10.19 -4.29
CA GLY A 8 2.76 10.69 -5.58
C GLY A 8 2.89 9.67 -6.70
N GLY A 9 1.78 9.36 -7.38
CA GLY A 9 1.80 8.71 -8.70
C GLY A 9 2.41 7.31 -8.78
N VAL A 10 2.52 6.59 -7.65
CA VAL A 10 3.16 5.26 -7.62
C VAL A 10 2.26 4.22 -8.25
N SER A 11 2.84 3.38 -9.11
CA SER A 11 2.21 2.18 -9.68
C SER A 11 3.11 0.98 -9.41
N LEU A 12 2.53 -0.10 -8.92
CA LEU A 12 3.21 -1.37 -8.69
C LEU A 12 2.28 -2.50 -9.15
N LYS A 13 2.86 -3.46 -9.88
CA LYS A 13 2.24 -4.76 -10.16
C LYS A 13 3.13 -5.82 -9.53
N MET A 14 2.52 -6.80 -8.89
CA MET A 14 3.20 -7.95 -8.30
C MET A 14 2.38 -9.18 -8.67
N ASP A 15 3.02 -10.15 -9.32
CA ASP A 15 2.42 -11.43 -9.65
C ASP A 15 2.68 -12.46 -8.54
N TYR A 16 2.01 -13.62 -8.63
CA TYR A 16 2.16 -14.68 -7.65
C TYR A 16 3.63 -15.18 -7.60
N ASN A 17 4.13 -15.45 -6.39
CA ASN A 17 5.52 -15.84 -6.11
C ASN A 17 6.60 -14.78 -6.45
N GLU A 18 6.24 -13.53 -6.71
CA GLU A 18 7.22 -12.45 -6.81
C GLU A 18 7.58 -11.87 -5.45
N SER A 19 8.84 -11.46 -5.30
CA SER A 19 9.34 -10.73 -4.14
C SER A 19 9.87 -9.38 -4.60
N VAL A 20 9.36 -8.29 -4.00
CA VAL A 20 9.76 -6.92 -4.33
C VAL A 20 10.42 -6.28 -3.12
N GLY A 21 11.61 -5.72 -3.30
CA GLY A 21 12.28 -4.89 -2.32
C GLY A 21 11.96 -3.41 -2.53
N LEU A 22 11.43 -2.74 -1.51
CA LEU A 22 11.27 -1.29 -1.48
C LEU A 22 12.55 -0.66 -0.89
N VAL A 23 13.35 -0.03 -1.74
CA VAL A 23 14.62 0.62 -1.36
C VAL A 23 14.50 2.12 -1.59
N ASP A 24 14.90 2.91 -0.60
CA ASP A 24 14.98 4.36 -0.69
C ASP A 24 15.73 4.91 0.52
N ASP A 25 15.94 6.21 0.59
CA ASP A 25 16.38 6.92 1.79
C ASP A 25 15.27 7.00 2.85
N ASN A 26 15.66 7.25 4.10
CA ASN A 26 14.70 7.51 5.17
C ASN A 26 13.96 8.82 4.89
N GLY A 27 12.62 8.77 4.87
CA GLY A 27 11.78 9.93 4.60
C GLY A 27 11.08 9.92 3.23
N ALA A 28 11.47 9.03 2.32
CA ALA A 28 10.85 8.92 0.99
C ALA A 28 9.48 8.20 0.96
N CYS A 29 8.83 8.08 2.12
CA CYS A 29 7.45 7.58 2.26
C CYS A 29 7.21 6.09 1.99
N LYS A 30 8.26 5.25 2.10
CA LYS A 30 8.13 3.77 2.10
C LYS A 30 7.11 3.26 3.14
N SER A 31 7.21 3.74 4.39
CA SER A 31 6.26 3.36 5.44
C SER A 31 4.84 3.85 5.16
N THR A 32 4.68 5.00 4.49
CA THR A 32 3.38 5.49 4.03
C THR A 32 2.78 4.54 2.99
N PHE A 33 3.58 4.11 2.01
CA PHE A 33 3.16 3.15 0.99
C PHE A 33 2.76 1.80 1.62
N ILE A 34 3.58 1.24 2.52
CA ILE A 34 3.29 -0.02 3.23
C ILE A 34 2.00 0.11 4.06
N LYS A 35 1.79 1.22 4.77
CA LYS A 35 0.57 1.47 5.55
C LYS A 35 -0.67 1.54 4.65
N ILE A 36 -0.56 2.11 3.45
CA ILE A 36 -1.66 2.13 2.48
C ILE A 36 -2.00 0.69 2.04
N LEU A 37 -1.00 -0.08 1.61
CA LEU A 37 -1.21 -1.47 1.18
C LEU A 37 -1.77 -2.35 2.30
N ALA A 38 -1.38 -2.10 3.55
CA ALA A 38 -1.84 -2.86 4.71
C ALA A 38 -3.17 -2.36 5.31
N GLY A 39 -3.81 -1.34 4.72
CA GLY A 39 -5.10 -0.81 5.19
C GLY A 39 -5.04 0.06 6.46
N TYR A 40 -3.84 0.50 6.85
CA TYR A 40 -3.64 1.47 7.95
C TYR A 40 -3.83 2.93 7.52
N LEU A 41 -3.65 3.22 6.23
CA LEU A 41 -3.87 4.54 5.66
C LEU A 41 -4.70 4.41 4.39
N ARG A 42 -5.63 5.34 4.18
CA ARG A 42 -6.41 5.40 2.94
C ARG A 42 -5.70 6.33 1.95
N PRO A 43 -5.52 5.92 0.68
CA PRO A 43 -4.96 6.82 -0.32
C PRO A 43 -6.01 7.88 -0.71
N ASP A 44 -5.55 9.11 -0.97
CA ASP A 44 -6.43 10.19 -1.45
C ASP A 44 -6.96 9.92 -2.87
N LYS A 45 -6.14 9.25 -3.70
CA LYS A 45 -6.41 8.90 -5.10
C LYS A 45 -5.77 7.56 -5.45
N GLY A 46 -6.24 6.93 -6.53
CA GLY A 46 -5.71 5.68 -7.03
C GLY A 46 -6.59 4.47 -6.69
N ILE A 47 -6.14 3.30 -7.11
CA ILE A 47 -6.90 2.05 -7.02
C ILE A 47 -5.93 0.93 -6.68
N ILE A 48 -6.37 0.01 -5.82
CA ILE A 48 -5.64 -1.21 -5.50
C ILE A 48 -6.48 -2.39 -5.96
N TYR A 49 -5.83 -3.35 -6.63
CA TYR A 49 -6.41 -4.63 -7.00
C TYR A 49 -5.66 -5.73 -6.27
N PHE A 50 -6.41 -6.71 -5.75
CA PHE A 50 -5.85 -7.93 -5.18
C PHE A 50 -6.63 -9.11 -5.75
N ASN A 51 -5.93 -10.07 -6.37
CA ASN A 51 -6.53 -11.18 -7.11
C ASN A 51 -7.61 -10.72 -8.09
N ASP A 52 -7.27 -9.74 -8.94
CA ASP A 52 -8.14 -9.09 -9.94
C ASP A 52 -9.40 -8.39 -9.40
N LYS A 53 -9.56 -8.34 -8.07
CA LYS A 53 -10.67 -7.65 -7.41
C LYS A 53 -10.20 -6.31 -6.89
N LYS A 54 -10.95 -5.25 -7.22
CA LYS A 54 -10.73 -3.93 -6.63
C LYS A 54 -10.98 -4.01 -5.12
N VAL A 55 -10.00 -3.60 -4.33
CA VAL A 55 -10.08 -3.54 -2.87
C VAL A 55 -10.12 -2.09 -2.38
N ASN A 56 -10.78 -1.87 -1.25
CA ASN A 56 -10.82 -0.59 -0.56
C ASN A 56 -10.85 -0.83 0.94
N PHE A 57 -9.67 -1.00 1.53
CA PHE A 57 -9.53 -1.28 2.96
C PHE A 57 -9.86 -0.03 3.78
N LYS A 58 -10.81 -0.18 4.71
CA LYS A 58 -11.13 0.82 5.75
C LYS A 58 -10.34 0.56 7.03
N SER A 59 -9.86 -0.67 7.20
CA SER A 59 -9.04 -1.09 8.32
C SER A 59 -8.03 -2.17 7.91
N PRO A 60 -7.00 -2.43 8.74
CA PRO A 60 -6.12 -3.57 8.54
C PRO A 60 -6.83 -4.93 8.63
N MET A 61 -8.03 -4.99 9.24
CA MET A 61 -8.81 -6.23 9.29
C MET A 61 -9.33 -6.60 7.90
N ASP A 62 -9.84 -5.63 7.15
CA ASP A 62 -10.36 -5.82 5.78
C ASP A 62 -9.30 -6.45 4.86
N ALA A 63 -8.04 -6.03 5.01
CA ALA A 63 -6.92 -6.59 4.28
C ALA A 63 -6.67 -8.07 4.65
N ARG A 64 -6.75 -8.38 5.95
CA ARG A 64 -6.56 -9.75 6.44
C ARG A 64 -7.67 -10.69 6.02
N GLU A 65 -8.92 -10.20 5.97
CA GLU A 65 -10.09 -10.98 5.55
C GLU A 65 -9.96 -11.47 4.09
N VAL A 66 -9.31 -10.70 3.23
CA VAL A 66 -9.02 -11.12 1.85
C VAL A 66 -7.74 -11.93 1.71
N GLY A 67 -7.03 -12.20 2.82
CA GLY A 67 -5.77 -12.95 2.83
C GLY A 67 -4.51 -12.11 2.61
N TRP A 68 -4.63 -10.78 2.51
CA TRP A 68 -3.48 -9.87 2.45
C TRP A 68 -2.95 -9.60 3.86
N ARG A 69 -1.71 -10.01 4.14
CA ARG A 69 -1.13 -9.89 5.48
C ARG A 69 0.19 -9.15 5.45
N LEU A 70 0.30 -8.16 6.34
CA LEU A 70 1.57 -7.59 6.73
C LEU A 70 2.12 -8.39 7.92
N SER A 71 3.33 -8.95 7.76
CA SER A 71 3.96 -9.83 8.76
C SER A 71 4.93 -9.11 9.71
N THR A 72 5.27 -7.84 9.46
CA THR A 72 6.31 -7.12 10.21
C THR A 72 5.80 -5.80 10.77
N LYS A 73 6.56 -5.21 11.70
CA LYS A 73 6.31 -3.86 12.21
C LYS A 73 6.74 -2.82 11.17
N ILE A 74 5.92 -1.77 11.04
CA ILE A 74 6.13 -0.60 10.16
C ILE A 74 6.80 0.52 10.93
#